data_AF-A0A736RDE6-F1
#
_entry.id   AF-A0A736RDE6-F1
#
_cell.length_a   1.000
_cell.length_b   1.000
_cell.length_c   1.000
_cell.angle_alpha   90.00
_cell.angle_beta   90.00
_cell.angle_gamma   90.00
#
_symmetry.space_group_name_H-M   'P 1'
#
loop_
_entity.id
_entity.type
_entity.pdbx_description
1 polymer ?
#
loop_
_entity_poly.entity_id
_entity_poly.type
_entity_poly.pdbx_seq_one_letter_code
_entity_poly.pdbx_strand_id
1 'polypeptide(L)' 'MTLKQIGPEDYKRLFEETAGGPEILDGLVRRFGGRVYVRGGHDADRQTCFNAGQRAVLDFILLQIDKANGVTDDVEE' A
#
# COMPACT_ATOMS: atom_id res chain seq x y z
N MET A 1 -20.63 5.99 20.06
CA MET A 1 -20.48 5.85 18.60
C MET A 1 -20.04 4.42 18.33
N THR A 2 -20.78 3.65 17.54
CA THR A 2 -20.37 2.29 17.15
C THR A 2 -19.42 2.42 15.98
N LEU A 3 -18.16 1.97 16.14
CA LEU A 3 -17.18 1.96 15.05
C LEU A 3 -17.52 0.82 14.09
N LYS A 4 -17.72 1.13 12.81
CA LYS A 4 -17.78 0.11 11.76
C LYS A 4 -16.43 -0.61 11.71
N GLN A 5 -16.44 -1.94 11.65
CA GLN A 5 -15.24 -2.71 11.32
C GLN A 5 -14.87 -2.47 9.84
N ILE A 6 -13.67 -1.97 9.61
CA ILE A 6 -13.14 -1.69 8.26
C ILE A 6 -12.62 -2.99 7.65
N GLY A 7 -13.01 -3.28 6.42
CA GLY A 7 -12.56 -4.47 5.66
C GLY A 7 -12.05 -4.13 4.25
N PRO A 8 -11.63 -5.14 3.47
CA PRO A 8 -11.14 -4.98 2.09
C PRO A 8 -12.01 -4.09 1.21
N GLU A 9 -13.33 -4.31 1.25
CA GLU A 9 -14.31 -3.56 0.46
C GLU A 9 -14.30 -2.05 0.74
N ASP A 10 -13.93 -1.63 1.96
CA ASP A 10 -13.83 -0.21 2.30
C ASP A 10 -12.64 0.46 1.62
N TYR A 11 -11.53 -0.27 1.44
CA TYR A 11 -10.35 0.24 0.73
C TYR A 11 -10.64 0.38 -0.76
N LYS A 12 -11.24 -0.65 -1.37
CA LYS A 12 -11.69 -0.59 -2.77
C LYS A 12 -12.65 0.57 -3.01
N ARG A 13 -13.69 0.67 -2.19
CA ARG A 13 -14.65 1.77 -2.29
C ARG A 13 -13.98 3.14 -2.21
N LEU A 14 -13.03 3.32 -1.30
CA LEU A 14 -12.36 4.60 -1.08
C LEU A 14 -11.39 4.95 -2.21
N PHE A 15 -10.57 4.00 -2.65
CA PHE A 15 -9.46 4.26 -3.56
C PHE A 15 -9.76 3.97 -5.03
N GLU A 16 -10.79 3.18 -5.36
CA GLU A 16 -11.17 2.87 -6.75
C GLU A 16 -12.53 3.45 -7.14
N GLU A 17 -13.53 3.42 -6.25
CA GLU A 17 -14.91 3.76 -6.59
C GLU A 17 -15.31 5.20 -6.25
N THR A 18 -14.61 5.84 -5.31
CA THR A 18 -14.87 7.22 -4.90
C THR A 18 -14.16 8.19 -5.85
N ALA A 19 -14.87 9.24 -6.29
CA ALA A 19 -14.28 10.28 -7.13
C ALA A 19 -13.03 10.90 -6.48
N GLY A 20 -11.91 10.93 -7.20
CA GLY A 20 -10.61 11.40 -6.69
C GLY A 20 -9.79 10.33 -5.96
N GLY A 21 -10.38 9.18 -5.62
CA GLY A 21 -9.70 8.06 -4.95
C GLY A 21 -8.49 7.54 -5.74
N PRO A 22 -8.64 7.23 -7.04
CA PRO A 22 -7.54 6.74 -7.86
C PRO A 22 -6.39 7.75 -7.97
N GLU A 23 -6.69 9.04 -8.09
CA GLU A 23 -5.69 10.12 -8.17
C GLU A 23 -4.91 10.28 -6.86
N ILE A 24 -5.58 10.11 -5.72
CA ILE A 24 -4.92 10.09 -4.41
C ILE A 24 -4.03 8.86 -4.29
N LEU A 25 -4.51 7.67 -4.67
CA LEU A 25 -3.71 6.44 -4.63
C LEU A 25 -2.45 6.58 -5.49
N ASP A 26 -2.58 7.08 -6.72
CA ASP A 26 -1.45 7.37 -7.62
C ASP A 26 -0.48 8.40 -7.01
N GLY A 27 -0.99 9.45 -6.36
CA GLY A 27 -0.18 10.41 -5.61
C GLY A 27 0.61 9.78 -4.45
N LEU A 28 0.00 8.86 -3.71
CA LEU A 28 0.65 8.12 -2.63
C LEU A 28 1.74 7.18 -3.17
N VAL A 29 1.45 6.46 -4.26
CA VAL A 29 2.43 5.58 -4.93
C VAL A 29 3.64 6.37 -5.43
N ARG A 30 3.42 7.54 -6.06
CA ARG A 30 4.54 8.40 -6.50
C ARG A 30 5.40 8.89 -5.34
N ARG A 31 4.79 9.17 -4.18
CA ARG A 31 5.49 9.75 -3.03
C ARG A 31 6.19 8.70 -2.16
N PHE A 32 5.63 7.52 -2.03
CA PHE A 32 6.07 6.49 -1.07
C PHE A 32 6.43 5.14 -1.71
N GLY A 33 6.12 4.94 -2.99
CA GLY A 33 6.37 3.69 -3.71
C GLY A 33 7.77 3.55 -4.30
N GLY A 34 8.65 4.54 -4.08
CA GLY A 34 10.00 4.61 -4.62
C GLY A 34 10.95 3.48 -4.16
N ARG A 35 12.22 3.58 -4.55
CA ARG A 35 13.22 2.55 -4.22
C ARG A 35 13.38 2.40 -2.71
N VAL A 36 13.06 1.21 -2.21
CA VAL A 36 13.23 0.85 -0.80
C VAL A 36 14.71 0.84 -0.43
N TYR A 37 15.56 0.22 -1.26
CA TYR A 37 16.98 0.11 -0.98
C TYR A 37 17.77 1.37 -1.34
N VAL A 38 18.61 1.81 -0.41
CA VAL A 38 19.60 2.88 -0.60
C VAL A 38 21.00 2.29 -0.54
N ARG A 39 21.86 2.60 -1.52
CA ARG A 39 23.24 2.12 -1.58
C ARG A 39 24.10 2.92 -0.59
N GLY A 40 24.85 2.23 0.26
CA GLY A 40 25.79 2.87 1.19
C GLY A 40 26.24 2.02 2.40
N GLY A 41 25.86 0.74 2.47
CA GLY A 41 26.18 -0.11 3.63
C GLY A 41 25.47 0.38 4.88
N HIS A 42 26.14 0.33 6.03
CA HIS A 42 25.52 0.59 7.34
C HIS A 42 24.88 1.99 7.48
N ASP A 43 25.47 3.00 6.83
CA ASP A 43 24.92 4.36 6.85
C ASP A 43 23.61 4.48 6.05
N ALA A 44 23.40 3.58 5.07
CA ALA A 44 22.19 3.54 4.25
C ALA A 44 21.11 2.58 4.79
N ASP A 45 21.43 1.75 5.79
CA ASP A 45 20.48 0.81 6.39
C ASP A 45 19.30 1.54 7.02
N ARG A 46 19.56 2.65 7.72
CA ARG A 46 18.48 3.46 8.32
C ARG A 46 17.53 4.00 7.28
N GLN A 47 18.05 4.54 6.17
CA GLN A 47 17.22 5.08 5.10
C GLN A 47 16.46 3.96 4.37
N THR A 48 17.10 2.80 4.20
CA THR A 48 16.45 1.62 3.62
C THR A 48 15.27 1.15 4.47
N CYS A 49 15.46 1.01 5.78
CA CYS A 49 14.39 0.66 6.72
C CYS A 49 13.26 1.69 6.71
N PHE A 50 13.59 3.00 6.65
CA PHE A 50 12.59 4.06 6.55
C PHE A 50 11.76 3.94 5.26
N ASN A 51 12.41 3.78 4.11
CA ASN A 51 11.72 3.63 2.83
C ASN A 51 10.88 2.34 2.79
N ALA A 52 11.38 1.25 3.38
CA ALA A 52 10.64 -0.02 3.50
C ALA A 52 9.35 0.18 4.31
N GLY A 53 9.43 0.89 5.44
CA GLY A 53 8.26 1.19 6.27
C GLY A 53 7.22 2.02 5.54
N GLN A 54 7.63 3.01 4.73
CA GLN A 54 6.71 3.78 3.89
C GLN A 54 6.05 2.90 2.83
N ARG A 55 6.83 2.02 2.20
CA ARG A 55 6.33 1.10 1.16
C ARG A 55 5.34 0.08 1.70
N ALA A 56 5.58 -0.46 2.90
CA ALA A 56 4.71 -1.45 3.53
C ALA A 56 3.26 -0.95 3.73
N VAL A 57 3.07 0.36 3.95
CA VAL A 57 1.73 0.96 4.05
C VAL A 57 1.00 0.94 2.71
N LEU A 58 1.70 1.25 1.61
CA LEU A 58 1.14 1.17 0.27
C LEU A 58 0.79 -0.28 -0.09
N ASP A 59 1.71 -1.21 0.17
CA ASP A 59 1.51 -2.63 -0.13
C ASP A 59 0.30 -3.16 0.64
N PHE A 60 0.09 -2.72 1.90
CA PHE A 60 -1.10 -3.09 2.66
C PHE A 60 -2.38 -2.56 2.02
N ILE A 61 -2.43 -1.29 1.58
CA ILE A 61 -3.61 -0.72 0.92
C ILE A 61 -3.95 -1.50 -0.36
N LEU A 62 -2.93 -1.73 -1.20
CA LEU A 62 -3.09 -2.47 -2.45
C LEU A 62 -3.55 -3.90 -2.19
N LEU A 63 -2.98 -4.58 -1.20
CA LEU A 63 -3.42 -5.93 -0.80
C LEU A 63 -4.90 -5.98 -0.36
N GLN A 64 -5.41 -4.95 0.31
CA GLN A 64 -6.83 -4.90 0.67
C GLN A 64 -7.72 -4.71 -0.57
N ILE A 65 -7.29 -3.88 -1.51
CA ILE A 65 -7.99 -3.67 -2.78
C ILE A 65 -8.00 -4.97 -3.60
N ASP A 66 -6.85 -5.64 -3.72
CA ASP A 66 -6.69 -6.91 -4.41
C ASP A 66 -7.62 -7.99 -3.83
N LYS A 67 -7.67 -8.10 -2.49
CA LYS A 67 -8.62 -9.00 -1.80
C LYS A 67 -10.07 -8.69 -2.11
N ALA A 68 -10.46 -7.42 -2.15
CA ALA A 68 -11.83 -7.01 -2.52
C ALA A 68 -12.14 -7.27 -4.01
N ASN A 69 -11.11 -7.28 -4.85
CA ASN A 69 -11.21 -7.64 -6.26
C ASN A 69 -11.15 -9.16 -6.49
N GLY A 70 -11.05 -9.96 -5.43
CA GLY A 70 -10.98 -11.43 -5.52
C GLY A 70 -9.65 -11.95 -6.08
N VAL A 71 -8.60 -11.13 -6.07
CA VAL A 71 -7.25 -11.56 -6.42
C VAL A 71 -6.70 -12.38 -5.25
N THR A 72 -6.65 -13.69 -5.42
CA THR A 72 -5.90 -14.60 -4.56
C THR A 72 -4.51 -14.76 -5.13
N ASP A 73 -3.49 -14.52 -4.30
CA ASP A 73 -2.10 -14.76 -4.64
C ASP A 73 -1.90 -16.29 -4.60
N ASP A 74 -2.39 -16.97 -5.64
CA ASP A 74 -2.22 -18.41 -5.84
C ASP A 74 -0.79 -18.69 -6.29
N VAL A 75 0.18 -18.40 -5.42
CA VAL A 75 1.55 -18.89 -5.59
C VAL A 75 1.54 -20.34 -5.13
N GLU A 76 1.22 -21.25 -6.05
CA GLU A 76 1.48 -22.68 -5.86
C GLU A 76 2.97 -22.86 -5.51
N GLU A 77 3.23 -23.45 -4.34
CA GLU A 77 4.57 -23.76 -3.80
C GLU A 77 5.31 -24.82 -4.64
#